data_AF-A0A330L840-F1
#
_entry.id   AF-A0A330L840-F1
#
_cell.length_a   1.000
_cell.length_b   1.000
_cell.length_c   1.000
_cell.angle_alpha   90.00
_cell.angle_beta   90.00
_cell.angle_gamma   90.00
#
_symmetry.space_group_name_H-M   'P 1'
#
loop_
_entity.id
_entity.type
_entity.pdbx_description
1 polymer ?
#
loop_
_entity_poly.entity_id
_entity_poly.type
_entity_poly.pdbx_seq_one_letter_code
_entity_poly.pdbx_strand_id
1 'polypeptide(L)'
;MSLPDIIKARKLAELRTVATAMIEDRMHLVEGTRKINRLRFEIDEPGHEVFNAIIAFEDDTEAFPIGKLRAEYEPNHLKRLDDKMNKLIDDCKPDILAACQEILRTFPKGGEV
;
A
#
# COMPACT_ATOMS: atom_id res chain seq x y z
N MET A 1 16.92 2.10 -24.26
CA MET A 1 16.19 2.38 -23.01
C MET A 1 17.14 3.15 -22.11
N SER A 2 16.76 4.33 -21.64
CA SER A 2 17.63 5.17 -20.81
C SER A 2 17.70 4.63 -19.37
N LEU A 3 18.71 5.06 -18.60
CA LEU A 3 18.81 4.70 -17.18
C LEU A 3 17.55 5.10 -16.38
N PRO A 4 16.97 6.31 -16.56
CA PRO A 4 15.67 6.68 -15.99
C PRO A 4 14.54 5.69 -16.31
N ASP A 5 14.43 5.26 -17.57
CA ASP A 5 13.37 4.32 -17.98
C ASP A 5 13.47 2.97 -17.28
N ILE A 6 14.71 2.47 -17.08
CA ILE A 6 14.98 1.21 -16.38
C ILE A 6 14.57 1.32 -14.90
N ILE A 7 14.87 2.45 -14.26
CA ILE A 7 14.50 2.70 -12.87
C ILE A 7 12.97 2.74 -12.75
N LYS A 8 12.29 3.52 -13.60
CA LYS A 8 10.82 3.61 -13.61
C LYS A 8 10.16 2.24 -13.83
N ALA A 9 10.67 1.44 -14.77
CA ALA A 9 10.17 0.09 -15.02
C ALA A 9 10.31 -0.84 -13.80
N ARG A 10 11.44 -0.74 -13.06
CA ARG A 10 11.63 -1.48 -11.80
C ARG A 10 10.65 -1.05 -10.72
N LYS A 11 10.40 0.26 -10.59
CA LYS A 11 9.44 0.80 -9.61
C LYS A 11 8.00 0.42 -9.91
N LEU A 12 7.61 0.41 -11.18
CA LEU A 12 6.32 -0.15 -11.61
C LEU A 12 6.20 -1.65 -11.32
N ALA A 13 7.29 -2.42 -11.50
CA ALA A 13 7.29 -3.83 -11.12
C ALA A 13 7.17 -4.04 -9.61
N GLU A 14 7.81 -3.19 -8.81
CA GLU A 14 7.68 -3.19 -7.36
C GLU A 14 6.25 -2.85 -6.93
N LEU A 15 5.64 -1.80 -7.49
CA LEU A 15 4.24 -1.42 -7.24
C LEU A 15 3.28 -2.60 -7.46
N ARG A 16 3.40 -3.26 -8.61
CA ARG A 16 2.58 -4.44 -8.92
C ARG A 16 2.81 -5.59 -7.94
N THR A 17 4.06 -5.82 -7.54
CA THR A 17 4.41 -6.87 -6.59
C THR A 17 3.73 -6.63 -5.24
N VAL A 18 3.73 -5.37 -4.78
CA VAL A 18 3.07 -4.97 -3.54
C VAL A 18 1.55 -5.13 -3.64
N ALA A 19 0.93 -4.59 -4.70
CA ALA A 19 -0.52 -4.72 -4.92
C ALA A 19 -0.97 -6.18 -5.00
N THR A 20 -0.20 -7.03 -5.69
CA THR A 20 -0.47 -8.48 -5.77
C THR A 20 -0.34 -9.15 -4.41
N ALA A 21 0.71 -8.84 -3.64
CA ALA A 21 0.91 -9.42 -2.32
C ALA A 21 -0.20 -9.04 -1.33
N MET A 22 -0.77 -7.83 -1.44
CA MET A 22 -1.93 -7.42 -0.64
C MET A 22 -3.20 -8.18 -1.02
N ILE A 23 -3.46 -8.37 -2.32
CA ILE A 23 -4.60 -9.16 -2.83
C ILE A 23 -4.51 -10.62 -2.37
N GLU A 24 -3.30 -11.19 -2.39
CA GLU A 24 -3.04 -12.57 -1.98
C GLU A 24 -2.88 -12.74 -0.46
N ASP A 25 -3.13 -11.70 0.34
CA ASP A 25 -3.00 -11.68 1.81
C ASP A 25 -1.58 -12.07 2.30
N ARG A 26 -0.57 -11.94 1.42
CA ARG A 26 0.86 -12.15 1.74
C ARG A 26 1.53 -10.92 2.32
N MET A 27 0.83 -9.79 2.37
CA MET A 27 1.30 -8.53 2.93
C MET A 27 0.16 -7.84 3.68
N HIS A 28 0.44 -7.40 4.90
CA HIS A 28 -0.52 -6.67 5.73
C HIS A 28 -0.93 -5.36 5.06
N LEU A 29 -2.23 -5.01 5.11
CA LEU A 29 -2.75 -3.85 4.36
C LEU A 29 -2.04 -2.55 4.70
N VAL A 30 -1.84 -2.26 5.99
CA VAL A 30 -1.17 -1.01 6.44
C VAL A 30 0.28 -0.93 5.94
N GLU A 31 0.99 -2.05 5.91
CA GLU A 31 2.36 -2.07 5.38
C GLU A 31 2.35 -1.85 3.85
N GLY A 32 1.44 -2.52 3.17
CA GLY A 32 1.27 -2.42 1.73
C GLY A 32 0.86 -1.02 1.29
N THR A 33 -0.11 -0.38 1.94
CA THR A 33 -0.55 0.98 1.61
C THR A 33 0.55 2.01 1.82
N ARG A 34 1.29 1.94 2.94
CA ARG A 34 2.47 2.80 3.16
C ARG A 34 3.53 2.61 2.08
N LYS A 35 3.74 1.39 1.60
CA LYS A 35 4.70 1.10 0.53
C LYS A 35 4.22 1.62 -0.83
N ILE A 36 2.94 1.44 -1.17
CA ILE A 36 2.34 2.00 -2.38
C ILE A 36 2.39 3.54 -2.35
N ASN A 37 2.06 4.15 -1.20
CA ASN A 37 2.08 5.61 -1.02
C ASN A 37 3.48 6.21 -1.24
N ARG A 38 4.56 5.46 -0.97
CA ARG A 38 5.92 5.87 -1.33
C ARG A 38 6.20 5.69 -2.82
N LEU A 39 5.84 4.53 -3.36
CA LEU A 39 6.11 4.19 -4.76
C LEU A 39 5.45 5.12 -5.78
N ARG A 40 4.28 5.70 -5.47
CA ARG A 40 3.61 6.65 -6.39
C ARG A 40 4.48 7.88 -6.72
N PHE A 41 5.31 8.33 -5.77
CA PHE A 41 6.25 9.43 -6.01
C PHE A 41 7.45 8.99 -6.85
N GLU A 42 7.79 7.70 -6.84
CA GLU A 42 8.95 7.13 -7.54
C GLU A 42 8.64 6.72 -9.00
N ILE A 43 7.36 6.74 -9.41
CA ILE A 43 6.92 6.42 -10.78
C ILE A 43 6.46 7.67 -11.57
N ASP A 44 6.66 8.86 -11.01
CA ASP A 44 6.23 10.17 -11.56
C ASP A 44 4.71 10.33 -11.75
N GLU A 45 3.88 9.54 -11.05
CA GLU A 45 2.42 9.63 -11.10
C GLU A 45 1.79 9.85 -9.70
N PRO A 46 2.31 10.79 -8.88
CA PRO A 46 1.89 10.89 -7.48
C PRO A 46 0.43 11.29 -7.29
N GLY A 47 -0.19 11.96 -8.27
CA GLY A 47 -1.56 12.46 -8.20
C GLY A 47 -2.60 11.57 -8.87
N HIS A 48 -2.24 10.36 -9.33
CA HIS A 48 -3.18 9.49 -10.03
C HIS A 48 -4.30 9.03 -9.08
N GLU A 49 -5.55 9.14 -9.52
CA GLU A 49 -6.74 8.93 -8.68
C GLU A 49 -6.85 7.52 -8.08
N VAL A 50 -6.23 6.53 -8.74
CA VAL A 50 -6.13 5.15 -8.26
C VAL A 50 -5.47 5.03 -6.87
N PHE A 51 -4.68 6.04 -6.47
CA PHE A 51 -4.03 6.07 -5.16
C PHE A 51 -4.90 6.73 -4.08
N ASN A 52 -6.04 7.34 -4.39
CA ASN A 52 -6.83 8.10 -3.42
C ASN A 52 -7.28 7.24 -2.22
N ALA A 53 -7.79 6.03 -2.47
CA ALA A 53 -8.19 5.11 -1.40
C ALA A 53 -6.98 4.66 -0.55
N ILE A 54 -5.82 4.47 -1.18
CA ILE A 54 -4.58 4.10 -0.49
C ILE A 54 -4.10 5.24 0.41
N ILE A 55 -4.16 6.48 -0.07
CA ILE A 55 -3.76 7.68 0.68
C ILE A 55 -4.68 7.87 1.87
N ALA A 56 -6.01 7.87 1.65
CA ALA A 56 -6.99 8.05 2.73
C ALA A 56 -6.80 7.03 3.86
N PHE A 57 -6.61 5.75 3.51
CA PHE A 57 -6.38 4.72 4.50
C PHE A 57 -5.01 4.83 5.19
N GLU A 58 -3.98 5.31 4.49
CA GLU A 58 -2.68 5.55 5.13
C GLU A 58 -2.76 6.69 6.15
N ASP A 59 -3.45 7.78 5.82
CA ASP A 59 -3.72 8.90 6.73
C ASP A 59 -4.51 8.41 7.97
N ASP A 60 -5.55 7.60 7.77
CA ASP A 60 -6.34 7.00 8.86
C ASP A 60 -5.51 6.03 9.72
N THR A 61 -4.41 5.51 9.20
CA THR A 61 -3.56 4.52 9.87
C THR A 61 -2.17 5.02 10.27
N GLU A 62 -1.86 6.30 10.07
CA GLU A 62 -0.55 6.89 10.35
C GLU A 62 -0.16 6.67 11.83
N ALA A 63 -1.12 6.87 12.74
CA ALA A 63 -0.93 6.79 14.18
C ALA A 63 -0.73 5.36 14.72
N PHE A 64 -0.98 4.31 13.93
CA PHE A 64 -0.80 2.93 14.40
C PHE A 64 0.67 2.50 14.33
N PRO A 65 1.25 1.99 15.44
CA PRO A 65 2.61 1.52 15.46
C PRO A 65 2.74 0.18 14.72
N ILE A 66 3.73 0.10 13.85
CA ILE A 66 4.05 -1.12 13.08
C ILE A 66 5.53 -1.45 13.19
N GLY A 67 5.85 -2.73 13.00
CA GLY A 67 7.22 -3.22 13.07
C GLY A 67 7.87 -2.95 14.42
N LYS A 68 9.11 -2.44 14.39
CA LYS A 68 9.94 -2.25 15.60
C LYS A 68 9.37 -1.23 16.59
N LEU A 69 8.61 -0.23 16.12
CA LEU A 69 8.02 0.81 16.98
C LEU A 69 7.08 0.22 18.03
N ARG A 70 6.46 -0.93 17.74
CA ARG A 70 5.57 -1.62 18.66
C ARG A 70 6.26 -2.07 19.95
N ALA A 71 7.58 -2.27 19.93
CA ALA A 71 8.34 -2.69 21.11
C ALA A 71 8.43 -1.58 22.19
N GLU A 72 8.13 -0.34 21.83
CA GLU A 72 8.17 0.83 22.73
C GLU A 72 6.81 1.07 23.42
N TYR A 73 5.76 0.35 23.02
CA TYR A 73 4.40 0.54 23.50
C TYR A 73 4.11 -0.40 24.68
N GLU A 74 3.35 0.10 25.66
CA GLU A 74 2.84 -0.73 26.74
C GLU A 74 1.88 -1.80 26.17
N PRO A 75 1.98 -3.08 26.57
CA PRO A 75 1.23 -4.17 25.94
C PRO A 75 -0.30 -4.02 25.93
N ASN A 76 -0.90 -3.53 27.01
CA ASN A 76 -2.36 -3.33 27.05
C ASN A 76 -2.81 -2.17 26.17
N HIS A 77 -2.01 -1.11 26.09
CA HIS A 77 -2.23 -0.02 25.15
C HIS A 77 -2.13 -0.49 23.71
N LEU A 78 -1.10 -1.29 23.38
CA LEU A 78 -0.90 -1.86 22.05
C LEU A 78 -2.09 -2.75 21.65
N LYS A 79 -2.58 -3.60 22.56
CA LYS A 79 -3.78 -4.42 22.32
C LYS A 79 -5.00 -3.58 21.93
N ARG A 80 -5.25 -2.47 22.64
CA ARG A 80 -6.38 -1.58 22.30
C ARG A 80 -6.20 -0.90 20.94
N LEU A 81 -4.96 -0.61 20.54
CA LEU A 81 -4.67 -0.08 19.22
C LEU A 81 -4.88 -1.14 18.14
N ASP A 82 -4.47 -2.39 18.39
CA ASP A 82 -4.70 -3.50 17.47
C ASP A 82 -6.19 -3.75 17.25
N ASP A 83 -7.01 -3.73 18.31
CA ASP A 83 -8.46 -3.89 18.19
C ASP A 83 -9.09 -2.79 17.31
N LYS A 84 -8.64 -1.54 17.46
CA LYS A 84 -9.09 -0.41 16.64
C LYS A 84 -8.64 -0.53 15.19
N MET A 85 -7.37 -0.90 14.99
CA MET A 85 -6.78 -1.04 13.67
C MET A 85 -7.44 -2.19 12.89
N ASN A 86 -7.68 -3.34 13.53
CA ASN A 86 -8.35 -4.47 12.90
C ASN A 86 -9.76 -4.11 12.46
N LYS A 87 -10.52 -3.39 13.30
CA LYS A 87 -11.85 -2.91 12.91
C LYS A 87 -11.80 -1.99 11.67
N LEU A 88 -10.88 -1.03 11.66
CA LEU A 88 -10.69 -0.14 10.51
C LEU A 88 -10.27 -0.92 9.25
N ILE A 89 -9.38 -1.90 9.41
CA ILE A 89 -8.97 -2.81 8.32
C ILE A 89 -10.18 -3.56 7.77
N ASP A 90 -11.02 -4.14 8.61
CA ASP A 90 -12.19 -4.90 8.17
C ASP A 90 -13.16 -4.02 7.37
N ASP A 91 -13.38 -2.78 7.83
CA ASP A 91 -14.25 -1.80 7.18
C ASP A 91 -13.69 -1.34 5.82
N CYS A 92 -12.37 -1.12 5.71
CA CYS A 92 -11.74 -0.57 4.52
C CYS A 92 -11.15 -1.61 3.54
N LYS A 93 -10.98 -2.88 3.96
CA LYS A 93 -10.33 -3.93 3.17
C LYS A 93 -10.90 -4.08 1.75
N PRO A 94 -12.23 -4.08 1.53
CA PRO A 94 -12.79 -4.18 0.18
C PRO A 94 -12.29 -3.06 -0.75
N ASP A 95 -12.29 -1.82 -0.27
CA ASP A 95 -11.89 -0.63 -1.06
C ASP A 95 -10.39 -0.64 -1.37
N ILE A 96 -9.57 -1.04 -0.40
CA ILE A 96 -8.12 -1.16 -0.59
C ILE A 96 -7.78 -2.25 -1.59
N LEU A 97 -8.44 -3.41 -1.51
CA LEU A 97 -8.21 -4.48 -2.47
C LEU A 97 -8.71 -4.11 -3.87
N ALA A 98 -9.83 -3.39 -3.98
CA ALA A 98 -10.31 -2.84 -5.25
C ALA A 98 -9.29 -1.85 -5.85
N ALA A 99 -8.72 -0.96 -5.03
CA ALA A 99 -7.66 -0.05 -5.47
C ALA A 99 -6.40 -0.81 -5.92
N CYS A 100 -6.00 -1.88 -5.23
CA CYS A 100 -4.89 -2.73 -5.66
C CYS A 100 -5.16 -3.39 -7.02
N GLN A 101 -6.38 -3.87 -7.26
CA GLN A 101 -6.76 -4.42 -8.56
C GLN A 101 -6.71 -3.36 -9.66
N GLU A 102 -7.18 -2.14 -9.36
CA GLU A 102 -7.14 -1.05 -10.32
C GLU A 102 -5.70 -0.61 -10.63
N ILE A 103 -4.81 -0.55 -9.64
CA ILE A 103 -3.37 -0.34 -9.85
C ILE A 103 -2.80 -1.36 -10.86
N LEU A 104 -3.17 -2.65 -10.73
CA LEU A 104 -2.69 -3.69 -11.65
C LEU A 104 -3.23 -3.51 -13.08
N ARG A 105 -4.44 -2.94 -13.24
CA ARG A 105 -5.03 -2.60 -14.55
C ARG A 105 -4.43 -1.34 -15.16
N THR A 106 -4.25 -0.29 -14.37
CA THR A 106 -3.69 1.00 -14.82
C THR A 106 -2.21 0.86 -15.19
N PHE A 107 -1.45 0.03 -14.48
CA PHE A 107 0.00 -0.13 -14.66
C PHE A 107 0.39 -1.56 -15.07
N PRO A 108 -0.08 -2.06 -16.23
CA PRO A 108 0.15 -3.43 -16.65
C PRO A 108 1.64 -3.74 -16.84
N LYS A 109 2.02 -5.02 -16.84
CA LYS A 109 3.35 -5.41 -17.35
C LYS A 109 3.38 -5.02 -18.82
N GLY A 110 4.32 -4.18 -19.23
CA GLY A 110 4.42 -3.74 -20.63
C GLY A 110 4.40 -4.95 -21.57
N GLY A 111 3.39 -5.02 -22.44
CA GLY A 111 3.25 -6.11 -23.39
C GLY A 111 1.83 -6.58 -23.75
N GLU A 112 0.75 -6.03 -23.19
CA GLU A 112 -0.62 -6.42 -23.58
C GLU A 112 -1.42 -5.18 -23.99
N VAL A 113 -1.57 -5.05 -25.31
CA VAL A 113 -2.56 -4.22 -26.02
C VAL A 113 -3.68 -5.16 -26.44
#